data_AF-A0A124G320-F1
#
_entry.id   AF-A0A124G320-F1
#
_cell.length_a   1.000
_cell.length_b   1.000
_cell.length_c   1.000
_cell.angle_alpha   90.00
_cell.angle_beta   90.00
_cell.angle_gamma   90.00
#
_symmetry.space_group_name_H-M   'P 1'
#
loop_
_entity.id
_entity.type
_entity.pdbx_description
1 polymer ?
#
loop_
_entity_poly.entity_id
_entity_poly.type
_entity_poly.pdbx_seq_one_letter_code
_entity_poly.pdbx_strand_id
1 'polypeptide(L)'
;MDGSGEFIAEGERSDVVHDLLSHLAEEMIRMNKVRQEEIRGFLSWLEEFCGARVDDLSNKTKVSAYYEIEFSELLAILKSNKRKLACYPGRRAFGEALQREYSASMEKLAPLLARIGETDRLIDAVVYRLYDLTGEEIEIVEASLS
;
A
#
# COMPACT_ATOMS: atom_id res chain seq x y z
N MET A 1 39.43 1.44 34.77
CA MET A 1 38.67 2.21 33.78
C MET A 1 37.95 1.13 32.99
N ASP A 2 36.70 0.84 33.38
CA ASP A 2 35.44 1.48 32.94
C ASP A 2 34.57 0.62 31.98
N GLY A 3 34.69 -0.71 32.05
CA GLY A 3 33.76 -1.64 31.35
C GLY A 3 32.32 -1.66 31.85
N SER A 4 31.99 -0.96 32.95
CA SER A 4 30.59 -0.82 33.41
C SER A 4 29.80 0.24 32.64
N GLY A 5 30.47 1.20 31.99
CA GLY A 5 29.80 2.22 31.17
C GLY A 5 29.43 1.73 29.77
N GLU A 6 30.19 0.77 29.24
CA GLU A 6 30.02 0.23 27.88
C GLU A 6 28.78 -0.67 27.77
N PHE A 7 28.56 -1.55 28.77
CA PHE A 7 27.36 -2.40 28.85
C PHE A 7 26.05 -1.61 29.09
N ILE A 8 26.10 -0.50 29.82
CA ILE A 8 24.94 0.37 30.03
C ILE A 8 24.60 1.10 28.72
N ALA A 9 25.61 1.57 27.98
CA ALA A 9 25.44 2.26 26.71
C ALA A 9 24.90 1.35 25.58
N GLU A 10 25.30 0.07 25.54
CA GLU A 10 24.74 -0.90 24.59
C GLU A 10 23.28 -1.26 24.90
N GLY A 11 22.94 -1.45 26.18
CA GLY A 11 21.56 -1.69 26.61
C GLY A 11 20.63 -0.52 26.30
N GLU A 12 21.02 0.70 26.66
CA GLU A 12 20.23 1.91 26.37
C GLU A 12 20.08 2.17 24.86
N ARG A 13 21.12 1.87 24.06
CA ARG A 13 21.05 2.03 22.59
C ARG A 13 20.09 1.01 21.96
N SER A 14 20.06 -0.22 22.45
CA SER A 14 19.11 -1.25 22.01
C SER A 14 17.67 -0.85 22.34
N ASP A 15 17.43 -0.29 23.53
CA ASP A 15 16.09 0.14 23.97
C ASP A 15 15.56 1.30 23.09
N VAL A 16 16.40 2.29 22.77
CA VAL A 16 16.01 3.39 21.88
C VAL A 16 15.65 2.90 20.46
N VAL A 17 16.39 1.91 19.93
CA VAL A 17 16.07 1.35 18.61
C VAL A 17 14.79 0.51 18.67
N HIS A 18 14.58 -0.27 19.72
CA HIS A 18 13.36 -1.03 19.91
C HIS A 18 12.13 -0.11 20.00
N ASP A 19 12.24 1.01 20.72
CA ASP A 19 11.17 2.03 20.81
C ASP A 19 10.90 2.68 19.46
N LEU A 20 11.94 2.99 18.69
CA LEU A 20 11.79 3.52 17.33
C LEU A 20 11.10 2.52 16.41
N LEU A 21 11.53 1.25 16.38
CA LEU A 21 10.91 0.22 15.56
C LEU A 21 9.45 -0.04 15.96
N SER A 22 9.17 -0.02 17.26
CA SER A 22 7.80 -0.13 17.77
C SER A 22 6.93 1.03 17.28
N HIS A 23 7.43 2.26 17.37
CA HIS A 23 6.74 3.44 16.84
C HIS A 23 6.50 3.35 15.33
N LEU A 24 7.50 2.95 14.53
CA LEU A 24 7.36 2.80 13.09
C LEU A 24 6.36 1.69 12.72
N ALA A 25 6.36 0.58 13.46
CA ALA A 25 5.39 -0.51 13.26
C ALA A 25 3.95 -0.05 13.57
N GLU A 26 3.75 0.73 14.63
CA GLU A 26 2.45 1.32 14.95
C GLU A 26 1.95 2.27 13.85
N GLU A 27 2.83 3.14 13.33
CA GLU A 27 2.51 4.02 12.20
C GLU A 27 2.19 3.21 10.94
N MET A 28 2.95 2.15 10.65
CA MET A 28 2.66 1.24 9.53
C MET A 28 1.28 0.59 9.65
N ILE A 29 0.90 0.12 10.85
CA ILE A 29 -0.43 -0.43 11.11
C ILE A 29 -1.51 0.62 10.88
N ARG A 30 -1.30 1.84 11.39
CA ARG A 30 -2.25 2.94 11.23
C ARG A 30 -2.44 3.32 9.76
N MET A 31 -1.36 3.54 9.04
CA MET A 31 -1.40 3.89 7.61
C MET A 31 -2.04 2.78 6.77
N ASN A 32 -1.70 1.52 7.05
CA ASN A 32 -2.31 0.39 6.33
C ASN A 32 -3.82 0.27 6.62
N LYS A 33 -4.29 0.60 7.83
CA LYS A 33 -5.73 0.66 8.13
C LYS A 33 -6.42 1.72 7.27
N VAL A 34 -5.88 2.94 7.23
CA VAL A 34 -6.43 4.04 6.41
C VAL A 34 -6.43 3.66 4.92
N ARG A 35 -5.34 3.05 4.43
CA ARG A 35 -5.24 2.56 3.05
C ARG A 35 -6.34 1.54 2.75
N GLN A 36 -6.51 0.56 3.63
CA GLN A 36 -7.53 -0.49 3.47
C GLN A 36 -8.95 0.07 3.55
N GLU A 37 -9.21 1.09 4.38
CA GLU A 37 -10.49 1.78 4.44
C GLU A 37 -10.82 2.49 3.12
N GLU A 38 -9.89 3.24 2.55
CA GLU A 38 -10.10 3.92 1.26
C GLU A 38 -10.29 2.92 0.11
N ILE A 39 -9.49 1.85 0.07
CA ILE A 39 -9.66 0.78 -0.94
C ILE A 39 -11.05 0.15 -0.83
N ARG A 40 -11.48 -0.21 0.39
CA ARG A 40 -12.82 -0.79 0.59
C ARG A 40 -13.91 0.20 0.20
N GLY A 41 -13.78 1.49 0.56
CA GLY A 41 -14.73 2.53 0.20
C GLY A 41 -14.92 2.63 -1.31
N PHE A 42 -13.82 2.71 -2.07
CA PHE A 42 -13.86 2.74 -3.53
C PHE A 42 -14.50 1.48 -4.13
N LEU A 43 -14.12 0.29 -3.64
CA LEU A 43 -14.66 -0.97 -4.17
C LEU A 43 -16.15 -1.11 -3.87
N SER A 44 -16.61 -0.76 -2.66
CA SER A 44 -18.04 -0.76 -2.33
C SER A 44 -18.82 0.22 -3.20
N TRP A 45 -18.29 1.44 -3.39
CA TRP A 45 -18.88 2.40 -4.31
C TRP A 45 -18.94 1.84 -5.75
N LEU A 46 -17.88 1.18 -6.21
CA LEU A 46 -17.81 0.62 -7.55
C LEU A 46 -18.85 -0.49 -7.75
N GLU A 47 -19.03 -1.36 -6.75
CA GLU A 47 -20.03 -2.43 -6.76
C GLU A 47 -21.45 -1.87 -6.85
N GLU A 48 -21.77 -0.83 -6.08
CA GLU A 48 -23.05 -0.12 -6.13
C GLU A 48 -23.26 0.58 -7.47
N PHE A 49 -22.23 1.30 -7.94
CA PHE A 49 -22.26 2.07 -9.18
C PHE A 49 -22.45 1.17 -10.41
N CYS A 50 -21.80 0.00 -10.41
CA CYS A 50 -21.87 -0.97 -11.50
C CYS A 50 -23.02 -1.97 -11.36
N GLY A 51 -23.60 -2.10 -10.17
CA GLY A 51 -24.60 -3.11 -9.82
C GLY A 51 -24.08 -4.55 -9.96
N ALA A 52 -22.79 -4.77 -9.68
CA ALA A 52 -22.13 -6.05 -9.80
C ALA A 52 -21.02 -6.18 -8.75
N ARG A 53 -20.87 -7.37 -8.16
CA ARG A 53 -19.77 -7.62 -7.22
C ARG A 53 -18.43 -7.69 -7.94
N VAL A 54 -17.39 -7.15 -7.32
CA VAL A 54 -16.01 -7.24 -7.83
C VAL A 54 -15.59 -8.70 -7.98
N ASP A 55 -16.01 -9.57 -7.06
CA ASP A 55 -15.72 -11.01 -7.09
C ASP A 55 -16.26 -11.75 -8.32
N ASP A 56 -17.31 -11.22 -8.95
CA ASP A 56 -17.94 -11.81 -10.13
C ASP A 56 -17.28 -11.32 -11.43
N LEU A 57 -16.43 -10.30 -11.36
CA LEU A 57 -15.76 -9.72 -12.52
C LEU A 57 -14.57 -10.58 -12.98
N SER A 58 -14.38 -10.62 -14.29
CA SER A 58 -13.12 -11.08 -14.87
C SER A 58 -12.01 -10.06 -14.55
N ASN A 59 -10.80 -10.52 -14.24
CA ASN A 59 -9.69 -9.70 -13.73
C ASN A 59 -9.96 -9.05 -12.37
N LYS A 60 -10.77 -9.68 -11.51
CA LYS A 60 -11.10 -9.16 -10.18
C LYS A 60 -9.90 -8.74 -9.35
N THR A 61 -8.77 -9.46 -9.41
CA THR A 61 -7.54 -9.08 -8.67
C THR A 61 -7.04 -7.70 -9.07
N LYS A 62 -7.07 -7.37 -10.38
CA LYS A 62 -6.71 -6.03 -10.87
C LYS A 62 -7.73 -4.96 -10.49
N VAL A 63 -9.02 -5.31 -10.42
CA VAL A 63 -10.06 -4.40 -9.94
C VAL A 63 -9.87 -4.12 -8.44
N SER A 64 -9.58 -5.16 -7.64
CA SER A 64 -9.27 -5.02 -6.21
C SER A 64 -7.99 -4.22 -5.97
N ALA A 65 -7.00 -4.36 -6.86
CA ALA A 65 -5.76 -3.59 -6.86
C ALA A 65 -5.81 -2.40 -7.85
N TYR A 66 -6.96 -1.72 -7.96
CA TYR A 66 -7.13 -0.63 -8.93
C TYR A 66 -6.10 0.51 -8.79
N TYR A 67 -5.54 0.68 -7.58
CA TYR A 67 -4.54 1.69 -7.26
C TYR A 67 -3.15 1.36 -7.82
N GLU A 68 -2.96 0.16 -8.40
CA GLU A 68 -1.73 -0.28 -9.08
C GLU A 68 -1.84 -0.20 -10.60
N ILE A 69 -3.01 0.18 -11.14
CA ILE A 69 -3.26 0.25 -12.58
C ILE A 69 -3.78 1.63 -12.97
N GLU A 70 -3.56 1.99 -14.24
CA GLU A 70 -4.08 3.22 -14.81
C GLU A 70 -5.62 3.19 -14.94
N PHE A 71 -6.24 4.37 -14.86
CA PHE A 71 -7.69 4.53 -15.06
C PHE A 71 -8.18 3.89 -16.37
N SER A 72 -7.39 4.03 -17.45
CA SER A 72 -7.73 3.48 -18.76
C SER A 72 -7.84 1.95 -18.75
N GLU A 73 -6.99 1.28 -17.96
CA GLU A 73 -7.02 -0.16 -17.79
C GLU A 73 -8.23 -0.59 -16.96
N LEU A 74 -8.51 0.09 -15.84
CA LEU A 74 -9.71 -0.18 -15.04
C LEU A 74 -10.99 -0.05 -15.89
N LEU A 75 -11.10 1.03 -16.68
CA LEU A 75 -12.24 1.24 -17.57
C LEU A 75 -12.33 0.16 -18.65
N ALA A 76 -11.20 -0.31 -19.19
CA ALA A 76 -11.17 -1.40 -20.16
C ALA A 76 -11.67 -2.73 -19.54
N ILE A 77 -11.25 -3.03 -18.31
CA ILE A 77 -11.72 -4.20 -17.56
C ILE A 77 -13.24 -4.12 -17.37
N LEU A 78 -13.78 -2.98 -16.94
CA LEU A 78 -15.24 -2.82 -16.75
C LEU A 78 -16.01 -2.93 -18.08
N LYS A 79 -15.50 -2.35 -19.17
CA LYS A 79 -16.09 -2.51 -20.52
C LYS A 79 -16.10 -3.96 -20.99
N SER A 80 -15.05 -4.73 -20.70
CA SER A 80 -15.00 -6.17 -21.03
C SER A 80 -16.04 -6.97 -20.23
N ASN A 81 -16.36 -6.53 -19.01
CA ASN A 81 -17.35 -7.14 -18.14
C ASN A 81 -18.79 -6.63 -18.37
N LYS A 82 -19.07 -5.83 -19.42
CA LYS A 82 -20.37 -5.16 -19.67
C LYS A 82 -21.64 -6.03 -19.58
N ARG A 83 -21.54 -7.35 -19.75
CA ARG A 83 -22.68 -8.28 -19.63
C ARG A 83 -23.04 -8.61 -18.18
N LYS A 84 -22.11 -8.39 -17.25
CA LYS A 84 -22.27 -8.63 -15.81
C LYS A 84 -22.71 -7.38 -15.05
N LEU A 85 -22.62 -6.20 -15.68
CA LEU A 85 -22.94 -4.93 -15.03
C LEU A 85 -24.41 -4.57 -15.26
N ALA A 86 -25.05 -3.97 -14.26
CA ALA A 86 -26.39 -3.42 -14.38
C ALA A 86 -26.40 -2.12 -15.23
N CYS A 87 -25.28 -1.40 -15.25
CA CYS A 87 -25.11 -0.18 -16.04
C CYS A 87 -24.31 -0.42 -17.32
N TYR A 88 -24.45 0.47 -18.32
CA TYR A 88 -23.69 0.36 -19.57
C TYR A 88 -22.39 1.19 -19.53
N PRO A 89 -21.20 0.54 -19.51
CA PRO A 89 -19.90 1.21 -19.33
C PRO A 89 -19.41 1.99 -20.57
N GLY A 90 -20.14 1.93 -21.69
CA GLY A 90 -19.83 2.71 -22.90
C GLY A 90 -20.46 4.11 -22.91
N ARG A 91 -21.32 4.45 -21.94
CA ARG A 91 -21.87 5.80 -21.81
C ARG A 91 -20.80 6.76 -21.31
N ARG A 92 -20.74 7.96 -21.88
CA ARG A 92 -19.82 9.02 -21.42
C ARG A 92 -19.95 9.32 -19.91
N ALA A 93 -21.19 9.46 -19.44
CA ALA A 93 -21.49 9.70 -18.02
C ALA A 93 -20.93 8.62 -17.09
N PHE A 94 -20.85 7.36 -17.55
CA PHE A 94 -20.24 6.29 -16.77
C PHE A 94 -18.74 6.54 -16.57
N GLY A 95 -18.03 6.82 -17.67
CA GLY A 95 -16.61 7.11 -17.64
C GLY A 95 -16.27 8.34 -16.80
N GLU A 96 -17.06 9.40 -16.89
CA GLU A 96 -16.87 10.64 -16.11
C GLU A 96 -17.10 10.44 -14.61
N ALA A 97 -18.11 9.65 -14.22
CA ALA A 97 -18.34 9.32 -12.82
C ALA A 97 -17.23 8.42 -12.27
N LEU A 98 -16.83 7.38 -13.01
CA LEU A 98 -15.73 6.50 -12.64
C LEU A 98 -14.41 7.24 -12.52
N GLN A 99 -14.09 8.12 -13.47
CA GLN A 99 -12.85 8.89 -13.45
C GLN A 99 -12.78 9.78 -12.22
N ARG A 100 -13.89 10.46 -11.89
CA ARG A 100 -13.97 11.33 -10.73
C ARG A 100 -13.71 10.57 -9.43
N GLU A 101 -14.38 9.45 -9.23
CA GLU A 101 -14.20 8.66 -8.00
C GLU A 101 -12.80 8.04 -7.93
N TYR A 102 -12.31 7.51 -9.06
CA TYR A 102 -10.95 6.98 -9.16
C TYR A 102 -9.91 8.04 -8.82
N SER A 103 -10.01 9.24 -9.41
CA SER A 103 -9.10 10.35 -9.13
C SER A 103 -9.17 10.78 -7.67
N ALA A 104 -10.38 10.92 -7.10
CA ALA A 104 -10.57 11.29 -5.70
C ALA A 104 -9.95 10.27 -4.73
N SER A 105 -10.07 8.98 -5.05
CA SER A 105 -9.41 7.93 -4.25
C SER A 105 -7.88 7.98 -4.41
N MET A 106 -7.38 8.11 -5.64
CA MET A 106 -5.93 8.16 -5.91
C MET A 106 -5.27 9.39 -5.27
N GLU A 107 -5.96 10.53 -5.18
CA GLU A 107 -5.47 11.71 -4.46
C GLU A 107 -5.20 11.43 -2.98
N LYS A 108 -5.95 10.52 -2.36
CA LYS A 108 -5.73 10.10 -0.97
C LYS A 108 -4.71 8.97 -0.88
N LEU A 109 -4.78 7.99 -1.78
CA LEU A 109 -3.95 6.80 -1.75
C LEU A 109 -2.50 7.09 -2.15
N ALA A 110 -2.24 7.96 -3.13
CA ALA A 110 -0.90 8.25 -3.61
C ALA A 110 0.06 8.72 -2.49
N PRO A 111 -0.25 9.77 -1.71
CA PRO A 111 0.63 10.20 -0.62
C PRO A 111 0.75 9.12 0.48
N LEU A 112 -0.32 8.37 0.74
CA LEU A 112 -0.32 7.32 1.76
C LEU A 112 0.58 6.14 1.37
N LEU A 113 0.50 5.67 0.12
CA LEU A 113 1.34 4.60 -0.41
C LEU A 113 2.81 5.02 -0.44
N ALA A 114 3.09 6.27 -0.83
CA ALA A 114 4.44 6.82 -0.77
C ALA A 114 5.00 6.78 0.65
N ARG A 115 4.20 7.21 1.64
CA ARG A 115 4.61 7.23 3.05
C ARG A 115 4.82 5.84 3.63
N ILE A 116 3.97 4.88 3.28
CA ILE A 116 4.13 3.47 3.64
C ILE A 116 5.47 2.95 3.11
N GLY A 117 5.75 3.16 1.82
CA GLY A 117 7.00 2.71 1.21
C GLY A 117 8.25 3.42 1.76
N GLU A 118 8.16 4.69 2.15
CA GLU A 118 9.25 5.38 2.86
C GLU A 118 9.51 4.79 4.25
N THR A 119 8.44 4.45 4.96
CA THR A 119 8.52 3.90 6.31
C THR A 119 9.09 2.48 6.29
N ASP A 120 8.70 1.69 5.30
CA ASP A 120 9.24 0.35 5.03
C ASP A 120 10.77 0.40 4.83
N ARG A 121 11.24 1.24 3.89
CA ARG A 121 12.68 1.46 3.67
C ARG A 121 13.42 1.97 4.91
N LEU A 122 12.77 2.78 5.74
CA LEU A 122 13.34 3.26 6.99
C LEU A 122 13.50 2.10 8.00
N ILE A 123 12.49 1.23 8.10
CA ILE A 123 12.55 0.03 8.94
C ILE A 123 13.70 -0.86 8.47
N ASP A 124 13.81 -1.14 7.17
CA ASP A 124 14.89 -1.96 6.61
C ASP A 124 16.26 -1.36 6.94
N ALA A 125 16.44 -0.05 6.72
CA ALA A 125 17.70 0.62 7.05
C ALA A 125 18.06 0.56 8.54
N VAL A 126 17.06 0.60 9.44
CA VAL A 126 17.27 0.42 10.88
C VAL A 126 17.65 -1.04 11.18
N VAL A 127 16.96 -2.01 10.59
CA VAL A 127 17.25 -3.45 10.76
C VAL A 127 18.65 -3.80 10.25
N TYR A 128 19.03 -3.32 9.07
CA TYR A 128 20.37 -3.55 8.53
C TYR A 128 21.47 -3.01 9.44
N ARG A 129 21.25 -1.83 10.05
CA ARG A 129 22.18 -1.27 11.04
C ARG A 129 22.19 -2.04 12.36
N LEU A 130 21.07 -2.59 12.79
CA LEU A 130 21.00 -3.41 14.00
C LEU A 130 21.82 -4.70 13.89
N TYR A 131 21.90 -5.25 12.69
CA TYR A 131 22.65 -6.48 12.41
C TYR A 131 24.02 -6.21 11.77
N ASP A 132 24.47 -4.94 11.73
CA ASP A 132 25.74 -4.50 11.15
C ASP A 132 26.00 -5.01 9.72
N LEU A 133 24.94 -5.11 8.90
CA LEU A 133 25.08 -5.59 7.52
C LEU A 133 25.95 -4.64 6.69
N THR A 134 26.84 -5.25 5.92
CA THR A 134 27.61 -4.59 4.88
C THR A 134 26.77 -4.32 3.64
N GLY A 135 27.25 -3.44 2.75
CA GLY A 135 26.57 -3.17 1.48
C GLY A 135 26.37 -4.41 0.62
N GLU A 136 27.34 -5.34 0.61
CA GLU A 136 27.24 -6.62 -0.11
C GLU A 136 26.12 -7.49 0.46
N GLU A 137 26.01 -7.58 1.79
CA GLU A 137 24.94 -8.34 2.44
C GLU A 137 23.57 -7.72 2.19
N ILE A 138 23.46 -6.39 2.21
CA ILE A 138 22.22 -5.68 1.86
C ILE A 138 21.82 -5.98 0.41
N GLU A 139 22.74 -5.90 -0.54
CA GLU A 139 22.46 -6.22 -1.95
C GLU A 139 21.95 -7.66 -2.13
N ILE A 140 22.53 -8.62 -1.39
CA ILE A 140 22.07 -10.02 -1.41
C ILE A 140 20.64 -10.14 -0.87
N VAL A 141 20.31 -9.45 0.23
CA VAL A 141 18.96 -9.45 0.81
C VAL A 141 17.95 -8.83 -0.16
N GLU A 142 18.24 -7.64 -0.69
CA GLU A 142 17.36 -6.92 -1.62
C GLU A 142 17.12 -7.72 -2.91
N ALA A 143 18.14 -8.39 -3.45
CA ALA A 143 18.02 -9.24 -4.64
C ALA A 143 17.14 -10.48 -4.42
N SER A 144 16.89 -10.87 -3.17
CA SER A 144 16.00 -11.99 -2.82
C SER A 144 14.53 -11.59 -2.68
N LEU A 145 14.25 -10.29 -2.57
CA LEU A 145 12.91 -9.71 -2.38
C LEU A 145 12.29 -9.16 -3.68
N SER A 146 13.11 -9.01 -4.73
CA SER A 146 12.71 -8.58 -6.09
C SER A 146 12.10 -9.70 -6.93
#